data_AF-A0A9E2HWY0-F1
#
_entry.id   AF-A0A9E2HWY0-F1
#
_cell.length_a   1.000
_cell.length_b   1.000
_cell.length_c   1.000
_cell.angle_alpha   90.00
_cell.angle_beta   90.00
_cell.angle_gamma   90.00
#
_symmetry.space_group_name_H-M   'P 1'
#
loop_
_entity.id
_entity.type
_entity.pdbx_description
1 polymer ?
#
loop_
_entity_poly.entity_id
_entity_poly.type
_entity_poly.pdbx_seq_one_letter_code
_entity_poly.pdbx_strand_id
1 'polypeptide(L)' 'MPNIGKQTFNLEETLNHLEKITEQLESKEISLEESLKLFEQGVGLINQAKKTLDTAEQKIQKLTKDQTSLEPYETEADSD' A
#
# COMPACT_ATOMS: atom_id res chain seq x y z
N MET A 1 8.30 -0.53 -20.05
CA MET A 1 8.62 -0.12 -18.66
C MET A 1 7.34 -0.19 -17.82
N PRO A 2 7.32 -0.90 -16.67
CA PRO A 2 6.14 -0.96 -15.83
C PRO A 2 5.96 0.39 -15.12
N ASN A 3 4.84 1.05 -15.35
CA ASN A 3 4.51 2.36 -14.83
C ASN A 3 4.08 2.25 -13.34
N ILE A 4 5.01 2.51 -12.43
CA ILE A 4 4.78 2.54 -10.97
C ILE A 4 4.11 3.86 -10.53
N GLY A 5 4.05 4.88 -11.40
CA GLY A 5 3.57 6.23 -11.07
C GLY A 5 2.06 6.40 -10.91
N LYS A 6 1.23 5.37 -11.18
CA LYS A 6 -0.24 5.46 -11.04
C LYS A 6 -0.80 4.94 -9.71
N GLN A 7 0.02 4.34 -8.85
CA GLN A 7 -0.42 3.74 -7.57
C GLN A 7 -0.04 4.57 -6.34
N THR A 8 0.82 5.58 -6.50
CA THR A 8 1.12 6.57 -5.45
C THR A 8 -0.08 7.46 -5.12
N PHE A 9 -1.05 7.57 -6.04
CA PHE A 9 -2.25 8.41 -5.96
C PHE A 9 -3.32 7.89 -4.98
N ASN A 10 -2.96 7.29 -3.84
CA ASN A 10 -3.97 6.86 -2.87
C ASN A 10 -3.46 6.77 -1.43
N LEU A 11 -2.20 6.40 -1.21
CA LEU A 11 -1.69 6.21 0.14
C LEU A 11 -1.48 7.54 0.87
N GLU A 12 -0.82 8.51 0.25
CA GLU A 12 -0.57 9.82 0.85
C GLU A 12 -1.87 10.57 1.14
N GLU A 13 -2.85 10.50 0.23
CA GLU A 13 -4.19 11.04 0.46
C GLU A 13 -4.93 10.32 1.60
N THR A 14 -4.80 8.99 1.69
CA THR A 14 -5.38 8.20 2.79
C THR A 14 -4.78 8.60 4.14
N LEU A 15 -3.46 8.82 4.19
CA LEU A 15 -2.77 9.27 5.40
C LEU A 15 -3.22 10.69 5.80
N ASN A 16 -3.29 11.62 4.85
CA ASN A 16 -3.80 12.97 5.08
C ASN A 16 -5.26 12.98 5.59
N HIS A 17 -6.10 12.07 5.10
CA HIS A 17 -7.46 11.92 5.61
C HIS A 17 -7.51 11.34 7.02
N LEU A 18 -6.66 10.36 7.33
CA LEU A 18 -6.56 9.82 8.68
C LEU A 18 -6.11 10.88 9.69
N GLU A 19 -5.13 11.72 9.34
CA GLU A 19 -4.69 12.84 10.18
C GLU A 19 -5.85 13.80 10.49
N LYS A 20 -6.61 14.22 9.46
CA LYS A 20 -7.79 15.07 9.65
C LYS A 20 -8.88 14.43 10.49
N ILE A 21 -9.05 13.11 10.40
CA ILE A 21 -10.00 12.38 11.24
C ILE A 21 -9.51 12.40 12.70
N THR A 22 -8.22 12.16 12.94
CA THR A 22 -7.63 12.23 14.28
C THR A 22 -7.78 13.62 14.88
N GLU A 23 -7.48 14.68 14.14
CA GLU A 23 -7.66 16.07 14.58
C GLU A 23 -9.12 16.36 14.99
N GLN A 24 -10.09 15.87 14.22
CA GLN A 24 -11.52 16.04 14.53
C GLN A 24 -11.95 15.23 15.76
N LEU A 25 -11.44 14.01 15.93
CA LEU A 25 -11.71 13.16 17.09
C LEU A 25 -11.14 13.74 18.40
N GLU A 26 -10.08 14.54 18.32
CA GLU A 26 -9.48 15.23 19.46
C GLU A 26 -10.22 16.54 19.83
N SER A 27 -11.17 16.97 19.01
CA SER A 27 -11.98 18.15 19.27
C SER A 27 -12.87 17.94 20.50
N LYS A 28 -12.89 18.92 21.41
CA LYS A 28 -13.68 18.86 22.65
C LYS A 28 -15.19 19.01 22.45
N GLU A 29 -15.63 19.43 21.27
CA GLU A 29 -17.04 19.67 20.96
C GLU A 29 -17.67 18.59 20.08
N ILE A 30 -16.95 17.50 19.80
CA ILE A 30 -17.49 16.42 18.95
C ILE A 30 -18.60 15.63 19.67
N SER A 31 -19.70 15.39 18.97
CA SER A 31 -20.75 14.53 19.49
C SER A 31 -20.36 13.04 19.42
N LEU A 32 -20.98 12.21 20.27
CA LEU A 32 -20.76 10.76 20.24
C LEU A 32 -21.09 10.16 18.86
N GLU A 33 -22.18 10.60 18.23
CA GLU A 33 -22.58 10.12 16.90
C GLU A 33 -21.53 10.45 15.84
N GLU A 34 -20.99 11.68 15.85
CA GLU A 34 -19.93 12.08 14.94
C GLU A 34 -18.63 11.32 15.20
N SER A 35 -18.27 11.09 16.47
CA SER A 35 -17.08 10.31 16.81
C SER A 35 -17.15 8.88 16.28
N LEU A 36 -18.33 8.26 16.33
CA LEU A 36 -18.55 6.91 15.79
C LEU A 36 -18.46 6.89 14.26
N LYS A 37 -19.02 7.90 13.58
CA LYS A 37 -18.93 8.04 12.11
C LYS A 37 -17.47 8.25 11.66
N LEU A 38 -16.73 9.09 12.37
CA LEU A 38 -15.31 9.34 12.07
C LEU A 38 -14.46 8.11 12.32
N PHE A 39 -14.73 7.37 13.41
CA PHE A 39 -14.05 6.11 13.69
C PHE A 39 -14.29 5.07 12.59
N GLU A 40 -15.54 4.88 12.15
CA GLU A 40 -15.88 3.97 11.06
C GLU A 40 -15.16 4.35 9.76
N GLN A 41 -15.14 5.65 9.42
CA GLN A 41 -14.41 6.17 8.27
C GLN A 41 -12.90 5.87 8.38
N GLY A 42 -12.30 6.09 9.55
CA GLY A 42 -10.89 5.81 9.80
C GLY A 42 -10.55 4.32 9.62
N VAL A 43 -11.39 3.42 10.14
CA VAL A 43 -11.23 1.97 9.94
C VAL A 43 -11.31 1.60 8.46
N GLY A 44 -12.25 2.18 7.72
CA GLY A 44 -12.40 1.97 6.27
C GLY A 44 -11.14 2.38 5.49
N LEU A 45 -10.61 3.57 5.78
CA LEU A 45 -9.38 4.10 5.17
C LEU A 45 -8.17 3.21 5.46
N ILE A 46 -8.00 2.75 6.70
CA ILE A 46 -6.90 1.83 7.08
C ILE A 46 -7.00 0.52 6.30
N ASN A 47 -8.20 -0.05 6.16
CA ASN A 47 -8.40 -1.30 5.42
C ASN A 47 -8.08 -1.12 3.92
N GLN A 48 -8.45 0.02 3.34
CA GLN A 48 -8.10 0.36 1.97
C GLN A 48 -6.59 0.49 1.78
N ALA A 49 -5.90 1.22 2.66
CA ALA A 49 -4.45 1.37 2.62
C ALA A 49 -3.72 0.02 2.68
N LYS A 50 -4.12 -0.86 3.61
CA LYS A 50 -3.58 -2.22 3.72
C LYS A 50 -3.72 -3.00 2.41
N LYS A 51 -4.92 -3.01 1.82
CA LYS A 51 -5.17 -3.70 0.55
C LYS A 51 -4.30 -3.18 -0.59
N THR A 52 -4.07 -1.87 -0.65
CA THR A 52 -3.18 -1.26 -1.64
C THR A 52 -1.73 -1.71 -1.44
N LEU A 53 -1.25 -1.71 -0.19
CA LEU A 53 0.10 -2.18 0.15
C LEU A 53 0.28 -3.67 -0.18
N ASP A 54 -0.67 -4.52 0.19
CA ASP A 54 -0.63 -5.96 -0.12
C ASP A 54 -0.56 -6.21 -1.64
N THR A 55 -1.33 -5.44 -2.42
CA THR A 55 -1.31 -5.53 -3.88
C THR A 55 0.04 -5.11 -4.46
N ALA A 56 0.64 -4.04 -3.90
CA ALA A 56 1.95 -3.59 -4.31
C ALA A 56 3.03 -4.62 -3.97
N GLU A 57 2.99 -5.21 -2.78
CA GLU A 57 3.91 -6.25 -2.35
C GLU A 57 3.81 -7.48 -3.26
N GLN A 58 2.61 -7.97 -3.53
CA GLN A 58 2.39 -9.11 -4.45
C GLN A 58 2.97 -8.84 -5.84
N LYS A 59 2.83 -7.60 -6.34
CA LYS A 59 3.39 -7.21 -7.63
C LYS A 59 4.92 -7.23 -7.61
N ILE A 60 5.54 -6.72 -6.54
CA ILE A 60 6.99 -6.77 -6.36
C ILE A 60 7.46 -8.23 -6.31
N GLN A 61 6.82 -9.08 -5.50
CA GLN A 61 7.17 -10.49 -5.37
C GLN A 61 7.12 -11.23 -6.72
N LYS A 62 6.12 -10.97 -7.56
CA LYS A 62 6.04 -11.55 -8.91
C LYS A 62 7.19 -11.09 -9.79
N LEU A 63 7.45 -9.78 -9.84
CA LEU A 63 8.54 -9.22 -10.65
C LEU A 63 9.91 -9.78 -10.22
N THR A 64 10.15 -9.91 -8.91
CA THR A 64 11.39 -10.48 -8.39
C THR A 64 11.52 -11.97 -8.74
N LYS A 65 10.45 -12.76 -8.62
CA LYS A 65 10.47 -14.19 -9.01
C LYS A 65 10.73 -14.38 -10.50
N ASP A 66 10.13 -13.56 -11.35
CA ASP A 66 10.32 -13.61 -12.80
C ASP A 66 11.78 -13.23 -13.17
N GLN A 67 12.42 -12.36 -12.40
CA GLN A 67 13.84 -12.00 -12.59
C GLN A 67 14.80 -13.13 -12.19
N THR A 68 14.46 -13.91 -11.16
CA THR A 68 15.26 -15.05 -10.70
C THR A 68 15.04 -16.32 -11.54
N SER A 69 13.99 -16.36 -12.37
CA SER A 69 13.69 -17.49 -13.28
C SER A 69 14.43 -17.40 -14.62
N LEU A 70 15.33 -16.43 -14.81
CA LEU A 70 16.34 -16.52 -15.86
C LEU A 70 17.29 -17.64 -15.44
N GLU A 71 17.13 -18.81 -16.06
CA GLU A 71 17.92 -19.99 -15.78
C GLU A 71 19.41 -19.64 -15.72
N PRO A 72 20.19 -20.27 -14.83
CA PRO A 72 21.64 -20.13 -14.89
C PRO A 72 22.05 -20.50 -16.31
N TYR A 73 22.61 -19.54 -17.04
CA TYR A 73 23.27 -19.82 -18.29
C TYR A 73 24.38 -20.81 -17.94
N GLU A 74 24.18 -22.09 -18.27
CA GLU A 74 25.26 -23.07 -18.30
C GLU A 74 26.26 -22.52 -19.32
N THR A 75 27.25 -21.78 -18.82
CA THR A 75 28.47 -21.58 -19.58
C THR A 75 29.06 -22.97 -19.71
N GLU A 76 28.89 -23.58 -20.88
CA GLU A 76 29.69 -24.72 -21.30
C GLU A 76 31.15 -24.32 -21.09
N ALA A 77 31.74 -24.82 -20.01
CA ALA A 77 33.14 -24.67 -19.73
C ALA A 77 33.87 -25.55 -20.73
N ASP A 78 34.23 -24.97 -21.88
CA ASP A 78 35.35 -25.43 -22.69
C ASP A 78 36.59 -25.50 -21.79
N SER A 79 36.95 -26.69 -21.33
CA SER A 79 38.33 -26.98 -20.90
C SER A 79 38.60 -28.49 -20.78
N ASP A 80 39.32 -28.97 -21.80
CA ASP A 80 40.21 -30.15 -21.94
C ASP A 80 39.60 -31.57 -22.07
#